data_AF-A0A250XUJ9-F1
#
_entry.id   AF-A0A250XUJ9-F1
#
_cell.length_a   1.000
_cell.length_b   1.000
_cell.length_c   1.000
_cell.angle_alpha   90.00
_cell.angle_beta   90.00
_cell.angle_gamma   90.00
#
_symmetry.space_group_name_H-M   'P 1'
#
loop_
_entity.id
_entity.type
_entity.pdbx_description
1 polymer ?
#
loop_
_entity_poly.entity_id
_entity_poly.type
_entity_poly.pdbx_seq_one_letter_code
_entity_poly.pdbx_strand_id
1 'polypeptide(L)'
;MQLGGPTLVSKGPLDVVSDHQNVVVCSATAGARRCSFQGDVLAGALAAFVAWTRIFIQEASTNEEIILPEMNSMLLAGFGGCTVCRTASACAFQVKKRSMLAGDMLEYLGTAVEMMFEVTGGAGGGGASQAMNDMAAVRI
;
A
#
# COMPACT_ATOMS: atom_id res chain seq x y z
N MET A 1 15.54 4.29 22.08
CA MET A 1 14.39 5.22 22.02
C MET A 1 13.27 4.50 21.29
N GLN A 2 12.18 4.18 22.00
CA GLN A 2 11.07 3.42 21.43
C GLN A 2 9.93 4.39 21.16
N LEU A 3 9.59 4.57 19.88
CA LEU A 3 8.47 5.42 19.46
C LEU A 3 7.16 4.66 19.73
N GLY A 4 6.62 4.78 20.94
CA GLY A 4 5.31 4.22 21.28
C GLY A 4 4.13 5.04 20.72
N GLY A 5 4.12 5.41 19.43
CA GLY A 5 3.15 6.42 18.96
C GLY A 5 2.86 6.66 17.46
N PRO A 6 3.66 6.20 16.49
CA PRO A 6 3.25 6.30 15.06
C PRO A 6 3.47 5.02 14.25
N THR A 7 2.62 4.80 13.24
CA THR A 7 2.90 3.84 12.16
C THR A 7 4.00 4.38 11.26
N LEU A 8 5.06 3.60 11.09
CA LEU A 8 6.24 3.96 10.31
C LEU A 8 6.25 3.17 9.00
N VAL A 9 6.62 3.85 7.91
CA VAL A 9 6.90 3.23 6.61
C VAL A 9 8.38 3.44 6.29
N SER A 10 9.14 2.34 6.24
CA SER A 10 10.55 2.32 5.83
C SER A 10 10.64 1.82 4.39
N LYS A 11 10.89 2.74 3.45
CA LYS A 11 10.95 2.43 2.02
C LYS A 11 12.30 1.80 1.65
N GLY A 12 12.30 0.80 0.79
CA GLY A 12 13.52 0.09 0.43
C GLY A 12 13.35 -0.84 -0.78
N PRO A 13 14.26 -1.81 -0.96
CA PRO A 13 14.04 -2.93 -1.89
C PRO A 13 12.71 -3.62 -1.60
N LEU A 14 12.36 -3.72 -0.32
CA LEU A 14 11.04 -4.03 0.20
C LEU A 14 10.59 -2.86 1.07
N ASP A 15 9.30 -2.56 1.10
CA ASP A 15 8.77 -1.51 1.98
C ASP A 15 8.30 -2.17 3.28
N VAL A 16 8.80 -1.71 4.42
CA VAL A 16 8.47 -2.26 5.74
C VAL A 16 7.56 -1.28 6.47
N VAL A 17 6.40 -1.73 6.93
CA VAL A 17 5.45 -0.93 7.69
C VAL A 17 5.32 -1.50 9.10
N SER A 18 5.41 -0.66 10.14
CA SER A 18 5.32 -1.12 11.53
C SER A 18 4.59 -0.13 12.43
N ASP A 19 3.82 -0.63 13.39
CA ASP A 19 3.12 0.13 14.43
C ASP A 19 3.67 -0.17 15.84
N HIS A 20 4.98 -0.45 15.94
CA HIS A 20 5.68 -0.86 17.15
C HIS A 20 5.37 -2.30 17.64
N GLN A 21 4.16 -2.81 17.44
CA GLN A 21 3.76 -4.16 17.86
C GLN A 21 3.84 -5.17 16.73
N ASN A 22 3.37 -4.79 15.55
CA ASN A 22 3.33 -5.62 14.37
C ASN A 22 4.20 -5.02 13.26
N VAL A 23 4.63 -5.88 12.34
CA VAL A 23 5.42 -5.52 11.17
C VAL A 23 4.81 -6.22 9.96
N VAL A 24 4.57 -5.45 8.90
CA VAL A 24 4.16 -5.98 7.60
C VAL A 24 5.15 -5.56 6.53
N VAL A 25 5.43 -6.45 5.60
CA VAL A 25 6.40 -6.23 4.53
C VAL A 25 5.68 -6.24 3.19
N CYS A 26 5.82 -5.16 2.43
CA CYS A 26 5.32 -5.05 1.08
C CYS A 26 6.41 -5.46 0.08
N SER A 27 6.24 -6.65 -0.49
CA SER A 27 7.09 -7.25 -1.53
C SER A 27 6.58 -7.03 -2.96
N ALA A 28 5.57 -6.18 -3.14
CA ALA A 28 5.04 -5.85 -4.47
C ALA A 28 6.17 -5.44 -5.42
N THR A 29 6.08 -5.86 -6.69
CA THR A 29 7.13 -5.52 -7.67
C THR A 29 7.10 -4.00 -7.93
N ALA A 30 8.26 -3.36 -7.87
CA ALA A 30 8.43 -1.94 -8.16
C ALA A 30 9.18 -1.71 -9.47
N GLY A 31 9.08 -0.50 -10.03
CA GLY A 31 9.85 -0.12 -11.21
C GLY A 31 11.36 -0.08 -10.91
N ALA A 32 12.18 -0.52 -11.88
CA ALA A 32 13.64 -0.52 -11.73
C ALA A 32 14.28 0.88 -11.87
N ARG A 33 13.47 1.92 -12.12
CA ARG A 33 13.94 3.29 -12.26
C ARG A 33 13.70 4.08 -10.98
N ARG A 34 14.71 4.87 -10.59
CA ARG A 34 14.56 5.93 -9.61
C ARG A 34 14.35 7.28 -10.30
N CYS A 35 13.33 8.00 -9.86
CA CYS A 35 12.98 9.34 -10.26
C CYS A 35 12.92 10.24 -9.02
N SER A 36 13.19 11.53 -9.21
CA SER A 36 12.87 12.56 -8.21
C SER A 36 11.36 12.57 -7.95
N PHE A 37 10.93 12.88 -6.72
CA PHE A 37 9.52 12.94 -6.30
C PHE A 37 8.73 11.62 -6.17
N GLN A 38 9.36 10.45 -6.34
CA GLN A 38 8.68 9.18 -6.04
C GLN A 38 8.30 9.00 -4.55
N GLY A 39 8.96 9.75 -3.66
CA GLY A 39 8.61 9.81 -2.24
C GLY A 39 7.27 10.52 -2.03
N ASP A 40 7.06 11.62 -2.75
CA ASP A 40 5.84 12.42 -2.67
C ASP A 40 4.63 11.66 -3.23
N VAL A 41 4.81 10.90 -4.31
CA VAL A 41 3.77 10.01 -4.82
C VAL A 41 3.34 8.98 -3.77
N LEU A 42 4.30 8.38 -3.06
CA LEU A 42 3.99 7.46 -1.96
C LEU A 42 3.30 8.18 -0.80
N ALA A 43 3.79 9.35 -0.39
CA ALA A 43 3.19 10.11 0.69
C ALA A 43 1.73 10.49 0.40
N GLY A 44 1.43 10.89 -0.84
CA GLY A 44 0.06 11.16 -1.30
C GLY A 44 -0.82 9.91 -1.27
N ALA A 45 -0.30 8.77 -1.76
CA ALA A 45 -1.03 7.51 -1.69
C ALA A 45 -1.32 7.10 -0.23
N LEU A 46 -0.30 7.14 0.64
CA LEU A 46 -0.46 6.86 2.07
C LEU A 46 -1.50 7.77 2.72
N ALA A 47 -1.48 9.07 2.42
CA ALA A 47 -2.46 10.02 2.95
C ALA A 47 -3.89 9.64 2.54
N ALA A 48 -4.11 9.23 1.29
CA ALA A 48 -5.42 8.78 0.81
C ALA A 48 -5.89 7.53 1.56
N PHE A 49 -5.04 6.50 1.66
CA PHE A 49 -5.37 5.26 2.38
C PHE A 49 -5.65 5.53 3.86
N VAL A 50 -4.84 6.36 4.53
CA VAL A 50 -5.07 6.76 5.92
C VAL A 50 -6.40 7.49 6.07
N ALA A 51 -6.74 8.40 5.15
CA ALA A 51 -8.02 9.10 5.18
C ALA A 51 -9.20 8.14 5.07
N TRP A 52 -9.19 7.22 4.11
CA TRP A 52 -10.22 6.19 3.96
C TRP A 52 -10.33 5.28 5.17
N THR A 53 -9.20 4.86 5.74
CA THR A 53 -9.21 4.05 6.97
C THR A 53 -9.82 4.80 8.15
N ARG A 54 -9.57 6.10 8.30
CA ARG A 54 -10.19 6.89 9.38
C ARG A 54 -11.70 7.00 9.21
N ILE A 55 -12.18 7.19 7.98
CA ILE A 55 -13.62 7.17 7.68
C ILE A 55 -14.22 5.82 8.03
N PHE A 56 -13.59 4.72 7.59
CA PHE A 56 -14.03 3.35 7.90
C PHE A 56 -14.12 3.08 9.41
N ILE A 57 -13.11 3.48 10.19
CA ILE A 57 -13.13 3.32 11.66
C ILE A 57 -14.28 4.12 12.28
N GLN A 58 -14.52 5.34 11.80
CA GLN A 58 -15.60 6.19 12.30
C GLN A 58 -16.97 5.58 11.99
N GLU A 59 -17.17 5.03 10.80
CA GLU A 59 -18.39 4.32 10.43
C GLU A 59 -18.59 3.06 11.26
N ALA A 60 -17.52 2.28 11.49
CA ALA A 60 -17.57 1.08 12.33
C ALA A 60 -17.92 1.39 13.79
N SER A 61 -17.56 2.57 14.30
CA SER A 61 -17.97 3.00 15.64
C SER A 61 -19.46 3.32 15.76
N THR A 62 -20.15 3.55 14.64
CA THR A 62 -21.57 3.91 14.59
C THR A 62 -22.45 2.72 14.18
N ASN A 63 -21.91 1.76 13.45
CA ASN A 63 -22.62 0.60 12.94
C ASN A 63 -21.97 -0.71 13.39
N GLU A 64 -22.66 -1.45 14.26
CA GLU A 64 -22.19 -2.72 14.85
C GLU A 64 -22.04 -3.86 13.82
N GLU A 65 -22.58 -3.73 12.60
CA GLU A 65 -22.38 -4.72 11.53
C GLU A 65 -20.97 -4.67 10.92
N ILE A 66 -20.24 -3.55 11.08
CA ILE A 66 -18.91 -3.37 10.51
C ILE A 66 -17.85 -3.89 11.49
N ILE A 67 -17.25 -5.03 11.14
CA ILE A 67 -16.22 -5.66 11.95
C ILE A 67 -14.86 -5.06 11.61
N LEU A 68 -14.19 -4.49 12.62
CA LEU A 68 -12.82 -4.01 12.48
C LEU A 68 -11.83 -5.20 12.38
N PRO A 69 -10.76 -5.07 11.59
CA PRO A 69 -9.72 -6.09 11.52
C PRO A 69 -8.99 -6.23 12.86
N GLU A 70 -8.51 -7.44 13.15
CA GLU A 70 -7.69 -7.71 14.35
C GLU A 70 -6.34 -6.96 14.30
N MET A 71 -5.80 -6.77 13.11
CA MET A 71 -4.60 -5.98 12.90
C MET A 71 -4.92 -4.49 12.83
N ASN A 72 -4.02 -3.66 13.35
CA ASN A 72 -4.13 -2.21 13.31
C ASN A 72 -4.44 -1.70 11.89
N SER A 73 -5.57 -1.03 11.72
CA SER A 73 -6.00 -0.54 10.41
C SER A 73 -5.02 0.46 9.79
N MET A 74 -4.22 1.17 10.59
CA MET A 74 -3.17 2.07 10.06
C MET A 74 -2.01 1.30 9.43
N LEU A 75 -1.70 0.08 9.90
CA LEU A 75 -0.76 -0.81 9.22
C LEU A 75 -1.29 -1.23 7.86
N LEU A 76 -2.57 -1.58 7.77
CA LEU A 76 -3.24 -1.92 6.52
C LEU A 76 -3.22 -0.75 5.54
N ALA A 77 -3.50 0.46 6.02
CA ALA A 77 -3.41 1.68 5.22
C ALA A 77 -2.00 1.88 4.65
N GLY A 78 -0.97 1.73 5.50
CA GLY A 78 0.42 1.84 5.10
C GLY A 78 0.82 0.80 4.06
N PHE A 79 0.42 -0.45 4.26
CA PHE A 79 0.66 -1.55 3.33
C PHE A 79 -0.04 -1.34 1.99
N GLY A 80 -1.30 -0.90 1.99
CA GLY A 80 -2.07 -0.59 0.79
C GLY A 80 -1.42 0.51 -0.04
N GLY A 81 -1.03 1.62 0.61
CA GLY A 81 -0.34 2.73 -0.04
C GLY A 81 1.01 2.33 -0.66
N CYS A 82 1.80 1.51 0.05
CA CYS A 82 3.05 0.97 -0.50
C CYS A 82 2.80 0.08 -1.71
N THR A 83 1.85 -0.85 -1.62
CA THR A 83 1.53 -1.80 -2.69
C THR A 83 1.08 -1.10 -3.97
N VAL A 84 0.17 -0.12 -3.86
CA VAL A 84 -0.29 0.67 -5.01
C VAL A 84 0.85 1.48 -5.61
N CYS A 85 1.65 2.16 -4.79
CA CYS A 85 2.73 2.99 -5.30
C CYS A 85 3.82 2.15 -6.01
N ARG A 86 4.15 0.97 -5.48
CA ARG A 86 5.12 0.05 -6.10
C ARG A 86 4.58 -0.49 -7.42
N THR A 87 3.32 -0.91 -7.44
CA THR A 87 2.65 -1.40 -8.65
C THR A 87 2.58 -0.32 -9.74
N ALA A 88 2.16 0.90 -9.39
CA ALA A 88 2.13 2.02 -10.32
C ALA A 88 3.53 2.35 -10.88
N SER A 89 4.56 2.28 -10.03
CA SER A 89 5.97 2.42 -10.46
C SER A 89 6.37 1.34 -11.47
N ALA A 90 5.98 0.08 -11.24
CA ALA A 90 6.27 -1.02 -12.15
C ALA A 90 5.59 -0.84 -13.52
N CYS A 91 4.31 -0.48 -13.53
CA CYS A 91 3.55 -0.21 -14.76
C CYS A 91 4.14 0.96 -15.55
N ALA A 92 4.41 2.08 -14.88
CA ALA A 92 5.05 3.24 -15.51
C ALA A 92 6.42 2.88 -16.09
N PHE A 93 7.22 2.09 -15.36
CA PHE A 93 8.52 1.63 -15.84
C PHE A 93 8.39 0.70 -17.06
N GLN A 94 7.39 -0.18 -17.11
CA GLN A 94 7.19 -1.08 -18.24
C GLN A 94 7.04 -0.33 -19.56
N VAL A 95 6.39 0.84 -19.54
CA VAL A 95 6.16 1.68 -20.73
C VAL A 95 7.29 2.68 -20.95
N LYS A 96 7.61 3.50 -19.94
CA LYS A 96 8.53 4.64 -20.08
C LYS A 96 10.00 4.25 -19.93
N LYS A 97 10.29 3.07 -19.37
CA LYS A 97 11.65 2.52 -19.16
C LYS A 97 12.60 3.55 -18.53
N ARG A 98 13.66 3.95 -19.25
CA ARG A 98 14.67 4.90 -18.77
C ARG A 98 14.20 6.36 -18.81
N SER A 99 13.09 6.66 -19.46
CA SER A 99 12.52 8.02 -19.53
C SER A 99 11.44 8.26 -18.48
N MET A 100 11.18 7.28 -17.61
CA MET A 100 10.18 7.38 -16.55
C MET A 100 10.50 8.55 -15.59
N LEU A 101 9.45 9.30 -15.24
CA LEU A 101 9.41 10.38 -14.26
C LEU A 101 8.40 10.04 -13.14
N ALA A 102 8.41 10.78 -12.03
CA ALA A 102 7.39 10.60 -11.00
C ALA A 102 5.97 10.98 -11.47
N GLY A 103 5.86 11.94 -12.39
CA GLY A 103 4.58 12.28 -13.02
C GLY A 103 3.95 11.10 -13.75
N ASP A 104 4.76 10.29 -14.45
CA ASP A 104 4.25 9.08 -15.12
C ASP A 104 3.65 8.09 -14.12
N MET A 105 4.15 8.01 -12.88
CA MET A 105 3.55 7.11 -11.87
C MET A 105 2.13 7.50 -11.50
N LEU A 106 1.82 8.79 -11.50
CA LEU A 106 0.48 9.30 -11.14
C LEU A 106 -0.58 8.81 -12.13
N GLU A 107 -0.23 8.73 -13.42
CA GLU A 107 -1.11 8.23 -14.48
C GLU A 107 -1.51 6.76 -14.25
N TYR A 108 -0.65 5.97 -13.59
CA TYR A 108 -0.89 4.56 -13.31
C TYR A 108 -1.41 4.25 -11.91
N LEU A 109 -1.63 5.26 -11.05
CA LEU A 109 -2.18 5.03 -9.70
C LEU A 109 -3.58 4.42 -9.74
N GLY A 110 -4.45 4.91 -10.62
CA GLY A 110 -5.81 4.39 -10.77
C GLY A 110 -5.81 2.91 -11.18
N THR A 111 -5.09 2.58 -12.24
CA THR A 111 -4.91 1.20 -12.70
C THR A 111 -4.31 0.31 -11.60
N ALA A 112 -3.34 0.82 -10.84
CA ALA A 112 -2.74 0.07 -9.74
C ALA A 112 -3.73 -0.23 -8.60
N VAL A 113 -4.64 0.69 -8.29
CA VAL A 113 -5.73 0.43 -7.33
C VAL A 113 -6.68 -0.63 -7.87
N GLU A 114 -7.10 -0.54 -9.13
CA GLU A 114 -8.01 -1.52 -9.76
C GLU A 114 -7.40 -2.93 -9.78
N MET A 115 -6.11 -3.06 -10.09
CA MET A 115 -5.41 -4.34 -10.09
C MET A 115 -5.28 -4.97 -8.70
N MET A 116 -5.28 -4.15 -7.64
CA MET A 116 -5.03 -4.62 -6.27
C MET A 116 -6.32 -4.79 -5.46
N PHE A 117 -7.37 -4.04 -5.78
CA PHE A 117 -8.57 -3.91 -4.94
C PHE A 117 -9.89 -4.11 -5.69
N GLU A 118 -9.89 -4.69 -6.90
CA GLU A 118 -11.07 -5.08 -7.72
C GLU A 118 -12.40 -4.40 -7.35
N VAL A 119 -12.88 -3.48 -8.19
CA VAL A 119 -14.25 -2.97 -8.10
C VAL A 119 -15.22 -4.05 -8.60
N THR A 120 -15.67 -4.90 -7.67
CA THR A 120 -16.86 -5.76 -7.75
C THR A 120 -16.86 -6.90 -8.79
N GLY A 121 -16.69 -8.13 -8.32
CA GLY A 121 -17.40 -9.32 -8.82
C GLY A 121 -16.96 -9.88 -10.19
N GLY A 122 -15.78 -10.47 -10.29
CA GLY A 122 -15.41 -11.25 -11.48
C GLY A 122 -14.06 -11.94 -11.36
N ALA A 123 -14.11 -13.25 -11.09
CA ALA A 123 -13.00 -14.21 -11.08
C ALA A 123 -11.71 -13.83 -11.85
N GLY A 124 -10.58 -13.78 -11.11
CA GLY A 124 -9.22 -13.93 -11.65
C GLY A 124 -8.20 -12.99 -10.97
N GLY A 125 -7.65 -13.29 -9.79
CA GLY A 125 -6.74 -14.42 -9.57
C GLY A 125 -5.27 -13.99 -9.68
N GLY A 126 -4.65 -13.62 -8.54
CA GLY A 126 -3.19 -13.65 -8.36
C GLY A 126 -2.56 -12.55 -7.50
N GLY A 127 -3.09 -11.32 -7.52
CA GLY A 127 -2.45 -10.17 -6.86
C GLY A 127 -2.71 -10.10 -5.34
N ALA A 128 -3.98 -10.12 -4.95
CA ALA A 128 -4.39 -10.04 -3.55
C ALA A 128 -3.96 -11.27 -2.73
N SER A 129 -3.91 -12.47 -3.34
CA SER A 129 -3.46 -13.69 -2.67
C SER A 129 -1.96 -13.67 -2.34
N GLN A 130 -1.15 -13.01 -3.17
CA GLN A 130 0.29 -12.84 -2.91
C GLN A 130 0.52 -11.80 -1.80
N ALA A 131 -0.23 -10.69 -1.81
CA ALA A 131 -0.18 -9.65 -0.77
C ALA A 131 -0.62 -10.17 0.61
N MET A 132 -1.63 -11.05 0.66
CA MET A 132 -2.09 -11.70 1.90
C MET A 132 -1.14 -12.81 2.37
N ASN A 133 -0.48 -13.52 1.45
CA ASN A 133 0.56 -14.51 1.79
C ASN A 133 1.85 -13.85 2.32
N ASP A 134 2.21 -12.67 1.81
CA ASP A 134 3.36 -11.89 2.30
C ASP A 134 3.10 -11.31 3.72
N MET A 135 1.82 -11.11 4.09
CA MET A 135 1.42 -10.70 5.43
C MET A 135 1.49 -11.85 6.46
N ALA A 136 1.39 -13.11 6.02
CA ALA A 136 1.47 -14.29 6.88
C ALA A 136 2.92 -14.78 7.14
N ALA A 137 3.89 -14.31 6.36
CA ALA A 137 5.25 -14.87 6.33
C ALA A 137 6.25 -14.29 7.35
N VAL A 138 5.85 -13.33 8.20
CA VAL A 138 6.79 -12.66 9.12
C VAL A 138 6.27 -12.70 10.55
N ARG A 139 6.34 -13.90 11.17
CA ARG A 139 6.56 -14.00 12.62
C ARG A 139 8.07 -13.98 12.83
N ILE A 140 8.57 -12.91 13.44
CA ILE A 140 9.89 -12.91 14.08
C ILE A 140 9.72 -13.53 15.46
#